data_AF-A0A950Z6Z8-F1
#
_entry.id   AF-A0A950Z6Z8-F1
#
_cell.length_a   1.000
_cell.length_b   1.000
_cell.length_c   1.000
_cell.angle_alpha   90.00
_cell.angle_beta   90.00
_cell.angle_gamma   90.00
#
_symmetry.space_group_name_H-M   'P 1'
#
loop_
_entity.id
_entity.type
_entity.pdbx_description
1 polymer ?
#
loop_
_entity_poly.entity_id
_entity_poly.type
_entity_poly.pdbx_seq_one_letter_code
_entity_poly.pdbx_strand_id
1 'polypeptide(L)'
;MKTKVLTLILMSIVSAAGADTVAGTLGASFQPWTACDLDEDGKPYWDNVSLDGSHKNIGYALIGNPAVGLPGAPGALPFWGFSYNSASDTGGLEDLNWNFHKDSLQIRAELKLELANNGPTNEFGWYDVANPAALHTVFTGSASGGSIAVFAPSADYGLYLRDGKTGAVYYSQSKLNAFPETLHQHFALFGNCAQQGSYWVGMEDLTLAQLAGHEGVRGDYNDMILRLDCIPESRSSALFMIGMSSLAIVITGRSRPSRSKRAWRVPPQIVSNLPRESHDAGDPFACLNVTNARRP
;
A
#
# COMPACT_ATOMS: atom_id res chain seq x y z
N MET A 1 38.48 20.65 46.63
CA MET A 1 37.11 20.29 46.20
C MET A 1 37.15 19.86 44.74
N LYS A 2 36.84 18.60 44.43
CA LYS A 2 36.89 18.05 43.07
C LYS A 2 35.47 18.05 42.49
N THR A 3 35.20 18.95 41.54
CA THR A 3 33.92 19.04 40.85
C THR A 3 33.80 17.88 39.88
N LYS A 4 32.95 16.89 40.19
CA LYS A 4 32.60 15.82 39.26
C LYS A 4 31.62 16.40 38.24
N VAL A 5 32.06 16.52 36.99
CA VAL A 5 31.18 16.85 35.86
C VAL A 5 30.41 15.58 35.51
N LEU A 6 29.11 15.58 35.77
CA LEU A 6 28.20 14.51 35.41
C LEU A 6 27.75 14.73 33.96
N THR A 7 28.29 13.96 33.03
CA THR A 7 27.83 13.95 31.63
C THR A 7 26.57 13.09 31.55
N LEU A 8 25.41 13.73 31.43
CA LEU A 8 24.14 13.05 31.18
C LEU A 8 24.04 12.73 29.69
N ILE A 9 24.21 11.45 29.31
CA ILE A 9 23.97 10.98 27.95
C ILE A 9 22.47 10.77 27.80
N LEU A 10 21.79 11.74 27.17
CA LEU A 10 20.38 11.63 26.83
C LEU A 10 20.25 10.74 25.57
N MET A 11 20.15 9.42 25.76
CA MET A 11 19.78 8.51 24.68
C MET A 11 18.32 8.76 24.31
N SER A 12 18.12 9.51 23.22
CA SER A 12 16.81 9.72 22.63
C SER A 12 16.46 8.46 21.83
N ILE A 13 15.59 7.61 22.37
CA ILE A 13 15.06 6.46 21.63
C ILE A 13 14.05 7.01 20.62
N VAL A 14 14.48 7.20 19.38
CA VAL A 14 13.59 7.63 18.29
C VAL A 14 13.03 6.36 17.64
N SER A 15 11.89 5.86 18.14
CA SER A 15 11.25 4.63 17.63
C SER A 15 10.65 4.87 16.26
N ALA A 16 11.29 4.53 15.12
CA ALA A 16 10.86 4.82 13.72
C ALA A 16 9.34 4.69 13.43
N ALA A 17 8.80 5.50 12.52
CA ALA A 17 7.36 5.47 12.19
C ALA A 17 7.20 4.34 11.20
N GLY A 18 6.34 3.39 11.56
CA GLY A 18 6.00 2.29 10.69
C GLY A 18 5.05 2.76 9.60
N ALA A 19 5.14 2.11 8.45
CA ALA A 19 4.01 1.98 7.57
C ALA A 19 2.96 1.10 8.25
N ASP A 20 1.67 1.35 7.99
CA ASP A 20 0.60 0.49 8.47
C ASP A 20 0.86 -0.95 8.03
N THR A 21 0.54 -1.91 8.90
CA THR A 21 0.79 -3.32 8.68
C THR A 21 -0.52 -4.07 8.50
N VAL A 22 -0.52 -5.08 7.62
CA VAL A 22 -1.71 -5.92 7.41
C VAL A 22 -1.73 -7.02 8.47
N ALA A 23 -2.85 -7.13 9.16
CA ALA A 23 -3.17 -8.23 10.06
C ALA A 23 -4.26 -9.09 9.40
N GLY A 24 -4.02 -10.39 9.29
CA GLY A 24 -4.93 -11.31 8.61
C GLY A 24 -4.95 -12.70 9.24
N THR A 25 -5.54 -13.65 8.51
CA THR A 25 -5.63 -15.04 8.95
C THR A 25 -4.24 -15.68 9.06
N LEU A 26 -4.04 -16.58 10.04
CA LEU A 26 -2.77 -17.29 10.18
C LEU A 26 -2.41 -18.05 8.89
N GLY A 27 -1.22 -17.75 8.36
CA GLY A 27 -0.72 -18.33 7.10
C GLY A 27 -0.93 -17.45 5.88
N ALA A 28 -1.74 -16.38 5.98
CA ALA A 28 -1.79 -15.34 4.96
C ALA A 28 -0.54 -14.44 5.04
N SER A 29 -0.02 -14.06 3.87
CA SER A 29 1.08 -13.11 3.74
C SER A 29 1.14 -12.55 2.32
N PHE A 30 2.05 -11.60 2.07
CA PHE A 30 2.29 -11.09 0.73
C PHE A 30 2.95 -12.15 -0.15
N GLN A 31 2.24 -12.56 -1.20
CA GLN A 31 2.70 -13.52 -2.20
C GLN A 31 3.23 -12.78 -3.44
N PRO A 32 4.40 -13.17 -3.98
CA PRO A 32 4.88 -12.65 -5.25
C PRO A 32 4.09 -13.26 -6.41
N TRP A 33 4.04 -12.54 -7.52
CA TRP A 33 3.56 -13.00 -8.82
C TRP A 33 4.29 -12.23 -9.92
N THR A 34 4.09 -12.63 -11.17
CA THR A 34 4.73 -12.10 -12.36
C THR A 34 3.71 -11.91 -13.48
N ALA A 35 4.03 -11.12 -14.49
CA ALA A 35 3.13 -10.94 -15.64
C ALA A 35 2.83 -12.25 -16.40
N CYS A 36 3.64 -13.31 -16.20
CA CYS A 36 3.40 -14.62 -16.77
C CYS A 36 2.30 -15.40 -16.01
N ASP A 37 1.88 -14.92 -14.83
CA ASP A 37 0.75 -15.43 -14.03
C ASP A 37 -0.57 -14.71 -14.36
N LEU A 38 -0.61 -13.88 -15.41
CA LEU A 38 -1.83 -13.22 -15.88
C LEU A 38 -2.40 -13.98 -17.06
N ASP A 39 -3.20 -15.01 -16.78
CA ASP A 39 -3.81 -15.86 -17.81
C ASP A 39 -5.32 -16.09 -17.63
N GLU A 40 -5.89 -15.47 -16.59
CA GLU A 40 -7.31 -15.41 -16.27
C GLU A 40 -7.89 -16.78 -15.88
N ASP A 41 -7.08 -17.65 -15.26
CA ASP A 41 -7.47 -19.01 -14.90
C ASP A 41 -8.08 -19.16 -13.49
N GLY A 42 -8.18 -18.05 -12.76
CA GLY A 42 -8.68 -17.94 -11.39
C GLY A 42 -7.65 -18.25 -10.31
N LYS A 43 -6.37 -18.34 -10.67
CA LYS A 43 -5.26 -18.53 -9.73
C LYS A 43 -4.20 -17.45 -10.03
N PRO A 44 -3.77 -16.68 -9.01
CA PRO A 44 -4.37 -16.57 -7.67
C PRO A 44 -5.82 -16.06 -7.71
N TYR A 45 -6.49 -15.99 -6.56
CA TYR A 45 -7.94 -15.74 -6.46
C TYR A 45 -8.51 -14.55 -7.25
N TRP A 46 -7.67 -13.56 -7.59
CA TRP A 46 -8.02 -12.35 -8.31
C TRP A 46 -7.78 -12.42 -9.82
N ASP A 47 -7.10 -13.46 -10.33
CA ASP A 47 -6.81 -13.61 -11.75
C ASP A 47 -7.98 -14.25 -12.51
N ASN A 48 -9.17 -13.64 -12.42
CA ASN A 48 -10.35 -14.10 -13.14
C ASN A 48 -10.58 -13.29 -14.42
N VAL A 49 -11.31 -13.85 -15.38
CA VAL A 49 -11.80 -13.08 -16.54
C VAL A 49 -12.84 -12.08 -16.05
N SER A 50 -12.60 -10.81 -16.34
CA SER A 50 -13.51 -9.70 -16.04
C SER A 50 -14.73 -9.68 -16.96
N LEU A 51 -15.90 -9.29 -16.44
CA LEU A 51 -17.12 -8.96 -17.20
C LEU A 51 -17.11 -7.53 -17.74
N ASP A 52 -16.21 -6.70 -17.24
CA ASP A 52 -16.11 -5.29 -17.57
C ASP A 52 -15.11 -5.00 -18.68
N GLY A 53 -15.43 -3.95 -19.44
CA GLY A 53 -14.55 -3.34 -20.45
C GLY A 53 -13.84 -4.34 -21.35
N SER A 54 -12.52 -4.41 -21.21
CA SER A 54 -11.63 -5.24 -22.03
C SER A 54 -11.51 -6.70 -21.57
N HIS A 55 -12.31 -7.13 -20.60
CA HIS A 55 -12.18 -8.41 -19.92
C HIS A 55 -10.76 -8.57 -19.36
N LYS A 56 -10.36 -7.67 -18.47
CA LYS A 56 -9.03 -7.66 -17.84
C LYS A 56 -9.15 -7.35 -16.34
N ASN A 57 -8.70 -8.26 -15.48
CA ASN A 57 -8.73 -8.09 -14.03
C ASN A 57 -7.74 -7.03 -13.48
N ILE A 58 -7.74 -6.89 -12.16
CA ILE A 58 -6.85 -6.00 -11.41
C ILE A 58 -5.35 -6.20 -11.74
N GLY A 59 -4.89 -7.42 -11.97
CA GLY A 59 -3.48 -7.71 -12.26
C GLY A 59 -3.03 -7.03 -13.55
N TYR A 60 -3.85 -7.11 -14.60
CA TYR A 60 -3.62 -6.38 -15.85
C TYR A 60 -3.63 -4.86 -15.66
N ALA A 61 -4.49 -4.34 -14.78
CA ALA A 61 -4.50 -2.93 -14.43
C ALA A 61 -3.14 -2.51 -13.83
N LEU A 62 -2.64 -3.29 -12.86
CA LEU A 62 -1.41 -2.99 -12.12
C LEU A 62 -0.15 -3.03 -12.98
N ILE A 63 -0.08 -3.90 -13.99
CA ILE A 63 1.04 -3.90 -14.95
C ILE A 63 0.90 -2.87 -16.08
N GLY A 64 -0.14 -2.03 -16.04
CA GLY A 64 -0.34 -0.96 -17.00
C GLY A 64 -0.83 -1.43 -18.37
N ASN A 65 -1.65 -2.48 -18.42
CA ASN A 65 -2.28 -2.89 -19.67
C ASN A 65 -3.09 -1.71 -20.26
N PRO A 66 -2.81 -1.28 -21.50
CA PRO A 66 -3.45 -0.11 -22.08
C PRO A 66 -4.97 -0.27 -22.27
N ALA A 67 -5.48 -1.50 -22.30
CA ALA A 67 -6.91 -1.77 -22.41
C ALA A 67 -7.68 -1.43 -21.13
N VAL A 68 -7.03 -1.47 -19.96
CA VAL A 68 -7.62 -1.08 -18.67
C VAL A 68 -7.47 0.44 -18.44
N GLY A 69 -6.37 1.02 -18.90
CA GLY A 69 -6.16 2.47 -18.84
C GLY A 69 -5.84 3.03 -17.45
N LEU A 70 -5.30 2.23 -16.53
CA LEU A 70 -4.94 2.65 -15.17
C LEU A 70 -3.76 3.66 -15.18
N PRO A 71 -3.96 4.94 -14.82
CA PRO A 71 -2.88 5.93 -14.87
C PRO A 71 -1.86 5.73 -13.74
N GLY A 72 -0.58 5.58 -14.10
CA GLY A 72 0.50 5.43 -13.12
C GLY A 72 0.49 4.06 -12.43
N ALA A 73 0.15 3.01 -13.18
CA ALA A 73 0.18 1.63 -12.73
C ALA A 73 1.56 1.27 -12.12
N PRO A 74 1.59 0.57 -10.97
CA PRO A 74 2.83 0.36 -10.20
C PRO A 74 3.71 -0.78 -10.71
N GLY A 75 3.24 -1.58 -11.67
CA GLY A 75 3.85 -2.86 -12.04
C GLY A 75 3.34 -4.01 -11.16
N ALA A 76 3.99 -5.17 -11.28
CA ALA A 76 3.65 -6.33 -10.47
C ALA A 76 4.02 -6.07 -8.99
N LEU A 77 3.01 -6.04 -8.13
CA LEU A 77 3.12 -5.86 -6.69
C LEU A 77 2.64 -7.12 -5.98
N PRO A 78 3.32 -7.62 -4.93
CA PRO A 78 2.87 -8.82 -4.24
C PRO A 78 1.45 -8.64 -3.69
N PHE A 79 0.62 -9.68 -3.73
CA PHE A 79 -0.76 -9.63 -3.25
C PHE A 79 -0.89 -10.25 -1.85
N TRP A 80 -1.83 -9.79 -1.04
CA TRP A 80 -2.14 -10.41 0.25
C TRP A 80 -3.06 -11.62 0.06
N GLY A 81 -2.64 -12.78 0.56
CA GLY A 81 -3.42 -14.01 0.52
C GLY A 81 -2.64 -15.21 1.05
N PHE A 82 -3.19 -16.41 0.83
CA PHE A 82 -2.52 -17.66 1.16
C PHE A 82 -1.45 -18.03 0.12
N SER A 83 -0.57 -18.96 0.49
CA SER A 83 0.56 -19.38 -0.34
C SER A 83 0.16 -19.70 -1.78
N TYR A 84 0.98 -19.19 -2.69
CA TYR A 84 0.81 -19.26 -4.13
C TYR A 84 2.07 -19.85 -4.77
N ASN A 85 1.89 -20.64 -5.82
CA ASN A 85 2.99 -21.15 -6.64
C ASN A 85 2.84 -20.65 -8.07
N SER A 86 3.59 -19.62 -8.42
CA SER A 86 3.62 -19.04 -9.77
C SER A 86 4.09 -20.01 -10.84
N ALA A 87 4.93 -21.00 -10.50
CA ALA A 87 5.46 -21.93 -11.50
C ALA A 87 4.41 -22.93 -12.03
N SER A 88 3.38 -23.22 -11.24
CA SER A 88 2.30 -24.14 -11.64
C SER A 88 0.93 -23.48 -11.62
N ASP A 89 0.90 -22.19 -11.35
CA ASP A 89 -0.29 -21.40 -11.12
C ASP A 89 -1.32 -22.08 -10.21
N THR A 90 -0.88 -22.44 -9.00
CA THR A 90 -1.74 -23.12 -8.02
C THR A 90 -1.71 -22.45 -6.66
N GLY A 91 -2.84 -22.47 -5.96
CA GLY A 91 -2.99 -21.87 -4.63
C GLY A 91 -3.43 -20.42 -4.74
N GLY A 92 -2.96 -19.57 -3.84
CA GLY A 92 -3.32 -18.15 -3.83
C GLY A 92 -4.78 -17.93 -3.47
N LEU A 93 -5.29 -18.63 -2.46
CA LEU A 93 -6.62 -18.34 -1.92
C LEU A 93 -6.62 -16.96 -1.26
N GLU A 94 -7.76 -16.30 -1.32
CA GLU A 94 -8.08 -15.06 -0.64
C GLU A 94 -8.01 -15.24 0.88
N ASP A 95 -7.48 -14.24 1.59
CA ASP A 95 -7.73 -14.10 3.02
C ASP A 95 -9.08 -13.44 3.21
N LEU A 96 -10.07 -14.18 3.69
CA LEU A 96 -11.42 -13.63 3.92
C LEU A 96 -11.45 -12.61 5.05
N ASN A 97 -10.44 -12.55 5.92
CA ASN A 97 -10.50 -11.74 7.13
C ASN A 97 -9.19 -11.02 7.43
N TRP A 98 -9.04 -9.83 6.83
CA TRP A 98 -7.89 -8.97 7.09
C TRP A 98 -8.30 -7.53 7.41
N ASN A 99 -7.42 -6.85 8.15
CA ASN A 99 -7.50 -5.45 8.51
C ASN A 99 -6.08 -4.86 8.58
N PHE A 100 -5.99 -3.55 8.77
CA PHE A 100 -4.72 -2.88 9.04
C PHE A 100 -4.55 -2.65 10.54
N HIS A 101 -3.30 -2.72 10.99
CA HIS A 101 -2.81 -2.10 12.21
C HIS A 101 -2.14 -0.78 11.85
N LYS A 102 -2.61 0.30 12.46
CA LYS A 102 -2.19 1.66 12.17
C LYS A 102 -0.85 1.96 12.84
N ASP A 103 0.15 2.27 12.01
CA ASP A 103 1.46 2.77 12.44
C ASP A 103 1.72 4.21 11.93
N SER A 104 0.92 4.67 10.96
CA SER A 104 0.95 6.00 10.35
C SER A 104 -0.19 6.86 10.89
N LEU A 105 0.08 8.12 11.25
CA LEU A 105 -0.95 9.03 11.77
C LEU A 105 -2.10 9.28 10.77
N GLN A 106 -1.76 9.32 9.49
CA GLN A 106 -2.65 9.64 8.37
C GLN A 106 -2.32 8.75 7.17
N ILE A 107 -3.36 8.44 6.41
CA ILE A 107 -3.29 7.73 5.13
C ILE A 107 -3.81 8.66 4.05
N ARG A 108 -3.09 8.75 2.92
CA ARG A 108 -3.57 9.41 1.71
C ARG A 108 -4.13 8.33 0.78
N ALA A 109 -5.43 8.38 0.54
CA ALA A 109 -6.08 7.57 -0.48
C ALA A 109 -6.20 8.35 -1.78
N GLU A 110 -5.96 7.68 -2.90
CA GLU A 110 -6.21 8.17 -4.25
C GLU A 110 -7.08 7.15 -4.98
N LEU A 111 -8.27 7.57 -5.42
CA LEU A 111 -9.10 6.78 -6.32
C LEU A 111 -8.44 6.80 -7.69
N LYS A 112 -7.92 5.67 -8.14
CA LYS A 112 -7.17 5.57 -9.39
C LYS A 112 -8.09 5.33 -10.57
N LEU A 113 -9.07 4.46 -10.38
CA LEU A 113 -9.96 4.01 -11.42
C LEU A 113 -11.26 3.52 -10.79
N GLU A 114 -12.36 3.71 -11.52
CA GLU A 114 -13.65 3.07 -11.24
C GLU A 114 -14.18 2.59 -12.60
N LEU A 115 -14.30 1.27 -12.76
CA LEU A 115 -14.69 0.57 -13.99
C LEU A 115 -16.06 -0.09 -13.88
N ALA A 116 -16.99 0.45 -13.10
CA ALA A 116 -18.34 -0.10 -13.14
C ALA A 116 -19.03 0.30 -14.46
N ASN A 117 -19.55 -0.67 -15.23
CA ASN A 117 -20.52 -0.45 -16.33
C ASN A 117 -21.80 0.31 -15.90
N ASN A 118 -21.84 0.72 -14.63
CA ASN A 118 -22.96 1.24 -13.87
C ASN A 118 -22.75 2.67 -13.36
N GLY A 119 -21.62 3.31 -13.68
CA GLY A 119 -21.30 4.66 -13.28
C GLY A 119 -20.71 4.75 -11.87
N PRO A 120 -20.24 5.94 -11.47
CA PRO A 120 -19.60 6.17 -10.19
C PRO A 120 -20.68 6.15 -9.10
N THR A 121 -20.93 4.97 -8.55
CA THR A 121 -21.95 4.77 -7.52
C THR A 121 -21.35 4.22 -6.24
N ASN A 122 -20.16 3.63 -6.29
CA ASN A 122 -19.60 2.92 -5.16
C ASN A 122 -18.98 3.88 -4.14
N GLU A 123 -19.34 3.70 -2.87
CA GLU A 123 -18.69 4.42 -1.78
C GLU A 123 -17.56 3.59 -1.21
N PHE A 124 -16.41 4.23 -0.99
CA PHE A 124 -15.27 3.62 -0.33
C PHE A 124 -15.00 4.31 1.00
N GLY A 125 -14.63 3.53 2.01
CA GLY A 125 -14.14 4.08 3.26
C GLY A 125 -13.49 3.05 4.17
N TRP A 126 -13.41 3.41 5.44
CA TRP A 126 -12.85 2.54 6.49
C TRP A 126 -13.81 2.42 7.67
N TYR A 127 -13.59 1.40 8.49
CA TYR A 127 -14.33 1.19 9.74
C TYR A 127 -13.38 0.84 10.87
N ASP A 128 -13.78 1.15 12.10
CA ASP A 128 -13.05 0.75 13.31
C ASP A 128 -13.30 -0.74 13.59
N VAL A 129 -12.25 -1.56 13.68
CA VAL A 129 -12.39 -3.00 13.97
C VAL A 129 -13.06 -3.24 15.33
N ALA A 130 -12.89 -2.33 16.29
CA ALA A 130 -13.56 -2.41 17.59
C ALA A 130 -15.05 -2.02 17.52
N ASN A 131 -15.46 -1.27 16.50
CA ASN A 131 -16.84 -0.86 16.27
C ASN A 131 -17.18 -0.82 14.76
N PRO A 132 -17.38 -1.97 14.10
CA PRO A 132 -17.52 -2.02 12.65
C PRO A 132 -18.75 -1.31 12.08
N ALA A 133 -19.74 -1.01 12.93
CA ALA A 133 -20.90 -0.22 12.53
C ALA A 133 -20.58 1.28 12.30
N ALA A 134 -19.44 1.76 12.81
CA ALA A 134 -18.97 3.12 12.57
C ALA A 134 -18.21 3.19 11.24
N LEU A 135 -18.94 3.53 10.17
CA LEU A 135 -18.39 3.69 8.83
C LEU A 135 -17.91 5.13 8.60
N HIS A 136 -16.69 5.25 8.09
CA HIS A 136 -16.05 6.52 7.78
C HIS A 136 -15.77 6.61 6.27
N THR A 137 -16.66 7.29 5.54
CA THR A 137 -16.54 7.48 4.09
C THR A 137 -15.30 8.30 3.72
N VAL A 138 -14.56 7.82 2.73
CA VAL A 138 -13.38 8.48 2.15
C VAL A 138 -13.72 8.99 0.76
N PHE A 139 -14.36 8.17 -0.06
CA PHE A 139 -14.93 8.56 -1.35
C PHE A 139 -16.41 8.21 -1.40
N THR A 140 -17.23 9.17 -1.77
CA THR A 140 -18.66 8.97 -2.08
C THR A 140 -18.80 8.40 -3.48
N GLY A 141 -19.96 7.81 -3.80
CA GLY A 141 -20.26 7.32 -5.15
C GLY A 141 -19.94 8.34 -6.25
N SER A 142 -20.20 9.63 -6.04
CA SER A 142 -19.90 10.67 -7.05
C SER A 142 -18.41 11.00 -7.25
N ALA A 143 -17.48 10.32 -6.57
CA ALA A 143 -16.05 10.55 -6.78
C ALA A 143 -15.61 10.04 -8.16
N SER A 144 -14.54 10.61 -8.70
CA SER A 144 -13.98 10.18 -9.98
C SER A 144 -12.53 9.75 -9.85
N GLY A 145 -12.02 8.99 -10.83
CA GLY A 145 -10.58 8.73 -10.96
C GLY A 145 -9.75 10.01 -10.82
N GLY A 146 -8.67 9.93 -10.05
CA GLY A 146 -7.82 11.04 -9.63
C GLY A 146 -8.24 11.74 -8.33
N SER A 147 -9.40 11.41 -7.74
CA SER A 147 -9.82 11.98 -6.46
C SER A 147 -8.88 11.57 -5.34
N ILE A 148 -8.55 12.51 -4.46
CA ILE A 148 -7.61 12.30 -3.35
C ILE A 148 -8.28 12.69 -2.04
N ALA A 149 -8.10 11.86 -1.02
CA ALA A 149 -8.55 12.12 0.34
C ALA A 149 -7.45 11.75 1.33
N VAL A 150 -7.42 12.43 2.48
CA VAL A 150 -6.53 12.09 3.59
C VAL A 150 -7.40 11.81 4.80
N PHE A 151 -7.18 10.68 5.47
CA PHE A 151 -7.91 10.29 6.65
C PHE A 151 -6.98 9.79 7.75
N ALA A 152 -7.47 9.79 8.99
CA ALA A 152 -6.76 9.29 10.16
C ALA A 152 -7.58 8.16 10.77
N PRO A 153 -7.24 6.88 10.50
CA PRO A 153 -8.02 5.76 10.98
C PRO A 153 -7.85 5.51 12.49
N SER A 154 -8.64 4.60 13.04
CA SER A 154 -8.45 4.00 14.37
C SER A 154 -7.17 3.16 14.44
N ALA A 155 -6.82 2.66 15.64
CA ALA A 155 -5.63 1.83 15.84
C ALA A 155 -5.65 0.56 14.99
N ASP A 156 -6.80 -0.09 14.90
CA ASP A 156 -7.05 -1.17 13.95
C ASP A 156 -8.25 -0.75 13.10
N TYR A 157 -8.12 -0.84 11.78
CA TYR A 157 -9.16 -0.44 10.85
C TYR A 157 -9.25 -1.41 9.66
N GLY A 158 -10.46 -1.66 9.18
CA GLY A 158 -10.68 -2.37 7.93
C GLY A 158 -11.22 -1.43 6.85
N LEU A 159 -11.32 -1.94 5.63
CA LEU A 159 -11.89 -1.20 4.51
C LEU A 159 -13.33 -1.65 4.27
N TYR A 160 -14.17 -0.73 3.81
CA TYR A 160 -15.50 -1.09 3.32
C TYR A 160 -15.75 -0.50 1.93
N LEU A 161 -16.59 -1.22 1.20
CA LEU A 161 -17.17 -0.86 -0.07
C LEU A 161 -18.68 -0.85 0.15
N ARG A 162 -19.35 0.21 -0.27
CA ARG A 162 -20.81 0.23 -0.33
C ARG A 162 -21.23 0.31 -1.79
N ASP A 163 -21.92 -0.72 -2.25
CA ASP A 163 -22.56 -0.71 -3.55
C ASP A 163 -23.61 0.41 -3.56
N GLY A 164 -23.45 1.39 -4.45
CA GLY A 164 -24.35 2.52 -4.55
C GLY A 164 -25.74 2.20 -5.07
N LYS A 165 -25.96 1.02 -5.66
CA LYS A 165 -27.25 0.57 -6.16
C LYS A 165 -28.08 -0.13 -5.10
N THR A 166 -27.49 -1.14 -4.45
CA THR A 166 -28.21 -1.94 -3.46
C THR A 166 -28.09 -1.37 -2.05
N GLY A 167 -27.06 -0.55 -1.80
CA GLY A 167 -26.68 -0.10 -0.47
C GLY A 167 -26.01 -1.20 0.38
N ALA A 168 -25.71 -2.37 -0.20
CA ALA A 168 -24.97 -3.43 0.46
C ALA A 168 -23.59 -2.92 0.87
N VAL A 169 -23.13 -3.33 2.06
CA VAL A 169 -21.81 -2.98 2.57
C VAL A 169 -20.97 -4.24 2.67
N TYR A 170 -19.81 -4.21 2.02
CA TYR A 170 -18.83 -5.28 2.00
C TYR A 170 -17.59 -4.84 2.78
N TYR A 171 -17.11 -5.68 3.68
CA TYR A 171 -16.00 -5.40 4.58
C TYR A 171 -14.79 -6.25 4.22
N SER A 172 -13.58 -5.71 4.38
CA SER A 172 -12.32 -6.48 4.23
C SER A 172 -12.22 -7.66 5.20
N GLN A 173 -12.94 -7.58 6.32
CA GLN A 173 -13.25 -8.74 7.17
C GLN A 173 -14.60 -9.34 6.79
N SER A 174 -14.59 -10.24 5.82
CA SER A 174 -15.80 -10.82 5.20
C SER A 174 -16.76 -11.44 6.21
N LYS A 175 -16.27 -11.93 7.37
CA LYS A 175 -17.15 -12.41 8.46
C LYS A 175 -18.17 -11.37 8.98
N LEU A 176 -17.98 -10.09 8.68
CA LEU A 176 -18.88 -8.99 9.01
C LEU A 176 -19.98 -8.78 7.95
N ASN A 177 -19.83 -9.35 6.76
CA ASN A 177 -20.80 -9.26 5.68
C ASN A 177 -22.07 -10.06 6.01
N ALA A 178 -23.16 -9.76 5.31
CA ALA A 178 -24.35 -10.61 5.36
C ALA A 178 -24.09 -11.94 4.63
N PHE A 179 -24.68 -13.05 5.11
CA PHE A 179 -24.63 -14.31 4.38
C PHE A 179 -25.36 -14.19 3.03
N PRO A 180 -24.81 -14.71 1.90
CA PRO A 180 -23.66 -15.61 1.79
C PRO A 180 -22.28 -14.92 1.65
N GLU A 181 -22.23 -13.59 1.54
CA GLU A 181 -20.99 -12.79 1.33
C GLU A 181 -19.96 -12.93 2.45
N THR A 182 -20.29 -13.63 3.54
CA THR A 182 -19.29 -14.07 4.53
C THR A 182 -18.24 -15.04 3.97
N LEU A 183 -18.52 -15.65 2.82
CA LEU A 183 -17.68 -16.65 2.15
C LEU A 183 -16.93 -16.08 0.94
N HIS A 184 -16.95 -14.76 0.76
CA HIS A 184 -16.42 -14.09 -0.42
C HIS A 184 -15.67 -12.82 -0.03
N GLN A 185 -14.54 -12.61 -0.68
CA GLN A 185 -13.72 -11.44 -0.48
C GLN A 185 -14.01 -10.45 -1.62
N HIS A 186 -14.39 -9.22 -1.25
CA HIS A 186 -14.65 -8.12 -2.18
C HIS A 186 -13.42 -7.22 -2.41
N PHE A 187 -12.28 -7.53 -1.77
CA PHE A 187 -11.07 -6.73 -1.85
C PHE A 187 -9.85 -7.58 -2.21
N ALA A 188 -9.12 -7.16 -3.23
CA ALA A 188 -7.78 -7.66 -3.53
C ALA A 188 -6.73 -6.62 -3.12
N LEU A 189 -5.88 -6.96 -2.15
CA LEU A 189 -4.86 -6.06 -1.62
C LEU A 189 -3.49 -6.39 -2.20
N PHE A 190 -2.81 -5.37 -2.72
CA PHE A 190 -1.50 -5.45 -3.34
C PHE A 190 -0.52 -4.46 -2.72
N GLY A 191 0.74 -4.81 -2.82
CA GLY A 191 1.86 -4.02 -2.35
C GLY A 191 2.04 -4.08 -0.84
N ASN A 192 3.16 -3.55 -0.38
CA ASN A 192 3.56 -3.52 1.02
C ASN A 192 4.12 -2.14 1.32
N CYS A 193 3.40 -1.35 2.11
CA CYS A 193 3.85 0.00 2.43
C CYS A 193 5.25 0.06 3.04
N ALA A 194 5.68 -0.94 3.82
CA ALA A 194 7.02 -0.96 4.40
C ALA A 194 8.14 -1.05 3.34
N GLN A 195 7.85 -1.64 2.18
CA GLN A 195 8.82 -1.86 1.10
C GLN A 195 8.60 -0.92 -0.10
N GLN A 196 7.36 -0.57 -0.39
CA GLN A 196 6.93 0.07 -1.63
C GLN A 196 6.21 1.42 -1.39
N GLY A 197 6.01 1.80 -0.13
CA GLY A 197 5.42 3.09 0.26
C GLY A 197 3.91 3.23 0.02
N SER A 198 3.26 2.24 -0.59
CA SER A 198 1.83 2.24 -0.82
C SER A 198 1.22 0.83 -0.85
N TYR A 199 -0.07 0.77 -0.54
CA TYR A 199 -0.94 -0.33 -0.87
C TYR A 199 -1.78 0.03 -2.09
N TRP A 200 -2.13 -0.97 -2.89
CA TRP A 200 -3.09 -0.87 -3.97
C TRP A 200 -4.24 -1.82 -3.68
N VAL A 201 -5.47 -1.37 -3.85
CA VAL A 201 -6.67 -2.13 -3.50
C VAL A 201 -7.54 -2.19 -4.73
N GLY A 202 -7.75 -3.39 -5.25
CA GLY A 202 -8.82 -3.69 -6.21
C GLY A 202 -10.07 -4.13 -5.46
N MET A 203 -11.24 -3.86 -6.03
CA MET A 203 -12.53 -4.17 -5.41
C MET A 203 -13.50 -4.75 -6.41
N GLU A 204 -14.39 -5.58 -5.88
CA GLU A 204 -15.47 -6.27 -6.56
C GLU A 204 -16.80 -5.85 -5.91
N ASP A 205 -17.73 -5.30 -6.69
CA ASP A 205 -19.03 -4.82 -6.21
C ASP A 205 -20.19 -5.83 -6.39
N LEU A 206 -19.96 -6.91 -7.16
CA LEU A 206 -20.94 -7.97 -7.36
C LEU A 206 -20.97 -8.93 -6.17
N THR A 207 -22.18 -9.38 -5.83
CA THR A 207 -22.39 -10.46 -4.85
C THR A 207 -21.97 -11.81 -5.41
N LEU A 208 -21.72 -12.79 -4.54
CA LEU A 208 -21.54 -14.20 -4.93
C LEU A 208 -22.63 -14.72 -5.88
N ALA A 209 -23.88 -14.29 -5.67
CA ALA A 209 -25.00 -14.70 -6.50
C ALA A 209 -24.92 -14.11 -7.92
N GLN A 210 -24.42 -12.89 -8.06
CA GLN A 210 -24.20 -12.25 -9.36
C GLN A 210 -22.97 -12.83 -10.08
N LEU A 211 -21.94 -13.22 -9.33
CA LEU A 211 -20.75 -13.90 -9.84
C LEU A 211 -21.00 -15.39 -10.17
N ALA A 212 -22.18 -15.93 -9.91
CA ALA A 212 -22.46 -17.34 -10.15
C ALA A 212 -22.36 -17.70 -11.65
N GLY A 213 -21.29 -18.38 -12.03
CA GLY A 213 -20.99 -18.74 -13.42
C GLY A 213 -20.15 -17.71 -14.18
N HIS A 214 -19.69 -16.65 -13.50
CA HIS A 214 -18.85 -15.59 -14.04
C HIS A 214 -17.61 -15.40 -13.16
N GLU A 215 -16.52 -14.87 -13.71
CA GLU A 215 -15.32 -14.43 -12.96
C GLU A 215 -14.82 -15.39 -11.87
N GLY A 216 -14.81 -16.70 -12.16
CA GLY A 216 -14.39 -17.74 -11.21
C GLY A 216 -15.18 -17.80 -9.90
N VAL A 217 -16.35 -17.14 -9.82
CA VAL A 217 -17.17 -16.97 -8.61
C VAL A 217 -16.43 -16.19 -7.50
N ARG A 218 -15.42 -15.41 -7.89
CA ARG A 218 -14.50 -14.71 -6.98
C ARG A 218 -14.32 -13.24 -7.32
N GLY A 219 -14.69 -12.82 -8.52
CA GLY A 219 -14.55 -11.43 -8.93
C GLY A 219 -13.22 -11.16 -9.62
N ASP A 220 -13.16 -10.09 -10.38
CA ASP A 220 -11.96 -9.64 -11.09
C ASP A 220 -11.21 -8.49 -10.37
N TYR A 221 -11.87 -7.92 -9.36
CA TYR A 221 -11.42 -6.83 -8.50
C TYR A 221 -11.03 -5.54 -9.24
N ASN A 222 -11.57 -5.27 -10.41
CA ASN A 222 -11.25 -4.08 -11.22
C ASN A 222 -12.31 -2.96 -11.13
N ASP A 223 -13.46 -3.20 -10.51
CA ASP A 223 -14.59 -2.26 -10.44
C ASP A 223 -14.19 -0.92 -9.82
N MET A 224 -13.33 -0.96 -8.81
CA MET A 224 -12.78 0.22 -8.18
C MET A 224 -11.35 -0.05 -7.70
N ILE A 225 -10.41 0.81 -8.10
CA ILE A 225 -8.99 0.67 -7.78
C ILE A 225 -8.53 1.89 -6.99
N LEU A 226 -7.95 1.65 -5.82
CA LEU A 226 -7.35 2.66 -4.98
C LEU A 226 -5.87 2.46 -4.78
N ARG A 227 -5.19 3.57 -4.52
CA ARG A 227 -3.86 3.61 -3.94
C ARG A 227 -3.94 4.24 -2.55
N LEU A 228 -3.40 3.56 -1.55
CA LEU A 228 -3.24 4.05 -0.19
C LEU A 228 -1.75 4.30 0.07
N ASP A 229 -1.37 5.58 0.13
CA ASP A 229 -0.01 5.97 0.50
C ASP A 229 0.11 5.96 2.02
N CYS A 230 1.06 5.17 2.52
CA CYS A 230 1.46 5.27 3.90
C CYS A 230 2.32 6.51 4.04
N ILE A 231 1.83 7.50 4.77
CA ILE A 231 2.58 8.73 5.04
C ILE A 231 3.40 8.47 6.31
N PRO A 232 4.71 8.14 6.21
CA PRO A 232 5.53 8.07 7.40
C PRO A 232 5.53 9.44 8.06
N GLU A 233 5.16 9.49 9.34
CA GLU A 233 5.23 10.73 10.08
C GLU A 233 6.63 11.34 9.95
N SER A 234 6.67 12.59 9.52
CA SER A 234 7.92 13.33 9.33
C SER A 234 8.61 13.58 10.67
N ARG A 235 9.33 12.58 11.17
CA ARG A 235 10.19 12.67 12.37
C ARG A 235 11.31 13.68 12.23
N SER A 236 11.55 14.15 11.01
CA SER A 236 12.36 15.33 10.72
C SER A 236 11.90 16.53 11.52
N SER A 237 10.59 16.70 11.76
CA SER A 237 10.07 17.79 12.61
C SER A 237 10.42 17.59 14.09
N ALA A 238 10.28 16.38 14.62
CA ALA A 238 10.66 16.06 16.00
C ALA A 238 12.17 16.19 16.24
N LEU A 239 13.00 15.67 15.33
CA LEU A 239 14.46 15.82 15.37
C LEU A 239 14.89 17.27 15.19
N PHE A 240 14.21 18.04 14.34
CA PHE A 240 14.46 19.46 14.19
C PHE A 240 14.11 20.22 15.48
N MET A 241 12.97 19.94 16.11
CA MET A 241 12.59 20.56 17.38
C MET A 241 13.55 20.20 18.53
N ILE A 242 13.97 18.95 18.62
CA ILE A 242 14.98 18.51 19.61
C ILE A 242 16.35 19.14 19.32
N GLY A 243 16.75 19.19 18.04
CA GLY A 243 18.00 19.80 17.58
C GLY A 243 18.06 21.30 17.85
N MET A 244 16.96 22.02 17.62
CA MET A 244 16.85 23.45 17.90
C MET A 244 16.84 23.74 19.41
N SER A 245 16.16 22.90 20.20
CA SER A 245 16.13 23.05 21.66
C SER A 245 17.50 22.82 22.29
N SER A 246 18.25 21.83 21.80
CA SER A 246 19.61 21.54 22.28
C SER A 246 20.61 22.62 21.84
N LEU A 247 20.46 23.20 20.64
CA LEU A 247 21.27 24.35 20.22
C LEU A 247 20.98 25.61 21.06
N ALA A 248 19.71 25.86 21.41
CA ALA A 248 19.33 26.99 22.27
C ALA A 248 19.99 26.89 23.66
N ILE A 249 20.06 25.69 24.25
CA ILE A 249 20.74 25.45 25.54
C ILE A 249 22.26 25.68 25.45
N VAL A 250 22.90 25.29 24.34
CA VAL A 250 24.33 25.54 24.12
C VAL A 250 24.62 27.03 23.93
N ILE A 251 23.71 27.78 23.30
CA ILE A 251 23.84 29.22 23.08
C ILE A 251 23.61 30.00 24.38
N THR A 252 22.59 29.65 25.18
CA THR A 252 22.31 30.32 26.46
C THR A 252 23.28 29.93 27.58
N GLY A 253 23.87 28.73 27.53
CA GLY A 253 24.91 28.27 28.48
C GLY A 253 26.30 28.84 28.21
N ARG A 254 26.53 29.55 27.10
CA ARG A 254 27.81 30.19 26.74
C ARG A 254 27.84 31.68 27.14
N SER A 255 27.49 32.02 28.37
CA SER A 255 27.98 33.27 28.96
C SER A 255 29.49 33.14 29.24
N ARG A 256 30.33 33.43 28.23
CA ARG A 256 31.79 33.43 28.38
C ARG A 256 32.28 34.71 29.07
N PRO A 257 33.22 34.62 30.03
CA PRO A 257 34.03 35.75 30.44
C PRO A 257 34.93 36.18 29.29
N SER A 258 35.02 37.50 29.11
CA SER A 258 35.93 38.19 28.19
C SER A 258 37.37 37.69 28.32
N ARG A 259 37.97 37.24 27.20
CA ARG A 259 39.41 37.44 26.96
C ARG A 259 39.85 37.25 25.52
N SER A 260 40.38 38.37 25.00
CA SER A 260 41.58 38.54 24.18
C SER A 260 41.73 37.77 22.86
N LYS A 261 41.78 38.58 21.79
CA LYS A 261 42.09 38.23 20.41
C LYS A 261 43.47 37.58 20.27
N ARG A 262 43.56 36.47 19.54
CA ARG A 262 44.80 36.11 18.84
C ARG A 262 44.44 35.45 17.51
N ALA A 263 44.76 36.15 16.43
CA ALA A 263 44.60 35.74 15.04
C ALA A 263 45.62 34.65 14.69
N TRP A 264 45.24 33.61 13.93
CA TRP A 264 46.16 32.80 13.14
C TRP A 264 45.51 32.24 11.86
N ARG A 265 46.43 32.01 10.91
CA ARG A 265 46.38 31.90 9.45
C ARG A 265 45.51 30.80 8.84
N VAL A 266 45.13 31.07 7.58
CA VAL A 266 44.64 30.14 6.54
C VAL A 266 45.81 29.33 5.93
N PRO A 267 45.59 28.03 5.62
CA PRO A 267 46.14 27.45 4.40
C PRO A 267 45.12 26.47 3.72
N PRO A 268 45.47 25.74 2.65
CA PRO A 268 45.03 25.98 1.27
C PRO A 268 43.97 25.00 0.76
N GLN A 269 43.40 25.33 -0.41
CA GLN A 269 42.48 24.53 -1.20
C GLN A 269 43.12 23.22 -1.68
N ILE A 270 42.40 22.10 -1.53
CA ILE A 270 42.71 20.81 -2.17
C ILE A 270 41.58 20.46 -3.14
N VAL A 271 41.97 20.30 -4.39
CA VAL A 271 41.18 19.77 -5.51
C VAL A 271 41.32 18.25 -5.50
N SER A 272 40.21 17.51 -5.61
CA SER A 272 40.26 16.12 -6.09
C SER A 272 39.00 15.79 -6.89
N ASN A 273 39.24 15.50 -8.16
CA ASN A 273 38.31 14.92 -9.12
C ASN A 273 37.79 13.55 -8.64
N LEU A 274 36.52 13.27 -8.88
CA LEU A 274 36.00 11.90 -8.88
C LEU A 274 35.33 11.59 -10.23
N PRO A 275 35.51 10.36 -10.74
CA PRO A 275 35.03 9.95 -12.06
C PRO A 275 33.53 9.65 -12.08
N ARG A 276 32.99 9.80 -13.28
CA ARG A 276 31.61 9.56 -13.72
C ARG A 276 31.42 8.06 -13.95
N GLU A 277 30.63 7.39 -13.12
CA GLU A 277 30.13 6.04 -13.40
C GLU A 277 28.86 6.12 -14.25
N SER A 278 28.89 5.47 -15.41
CA SER A 278 27.75 5.18 -16.26
C SER A 278 27.15 3.83 -15.86
N HIS A 279 25.91 3.84 -15.39
CA HIS A 279 25.13 2.61 -15.21
C HIS A 279 24.43 2.25 -16.52
N ASP A 280 24.81 1.10 -17.07
CA ASP A 280 24.08 0.36 -18.09
C ASP A 280 22.69 -0.01 -17.57
N ALA A 281 21.66 0.30 -18.37
CA ALA A 281 20.32 -0.22 -18.22
C ALA A 281 20.27 -1.60 -18.92
N GLY A 282 20.36 -2.66 -18.13
CA GLY A 282 19.93 -3.99 -18.57
C GLY A 282 18.42 -4.09 -18.44
N ASP A 283 17.73 -4.34 -19.54
CA ASP A 283 16.36 -4.83 -19.60
C ASP A 283 16.30 -6.27 -19.05
N PRO A 284 15.49 -6.57 -18.02
CA PRO A 284 14.95 -7.90 -17.84
C PRO A 284 13.46 -7.88 -18.22
N PHE A 285 13.03 -8.91 -18.95
CA PHE A 285 11.66 -9.48 -19.04
C PHE A 285 11.34 -9.91 -20.47
N ALA A 286 12.18 -10.80 -21.00
CA ALA A 286 11.70 -11.78 -21.97
C ALA A 286 11.23 -13.01 -21.18
N CYS A 287 9.91 -13.21 -21.04
CA CYS A 287 9.36 -14.51 -20.64
C CYS A 287 9.81 -15.52 -21.72
N LEU A 288 10.81 -16.33 -21.40
CA LEU A 288 11.39 -17.30 -22.31
C LEU A 288 10.42 -18.48 -22.41
N ASN A 289 9.60 -18.48 -23.46
CA ASN A 289 8.68 -19.57 -23.78
C ASN A 289 9.46 -20.88 -24.01
N VAL A 290 9.55 -21.72 -22.99
CA VAL A 290 9.97 -23.12 -23.14
C VAL A 290 8.75 -23.91 -23.62
N THR A 291 8.41 -23.76 -24.90
CA THR A 291 7.52 -24.72 -25.57
C THR A 291 8.28 -26.03 -25.76
N ASN A 292 8.09 -26.96 -24.83
CA ASN A 292 8.52 -28.33 -24.99
C ASN A 292 7.62 -28.98 -26.06
N ALA A 293 8.10 -28.98 -27.30
CA ALA A 293 7.53 -29.75 -28.38
C ALA A 293 7.71 -31.25 -28.09
N ARG A 294 6.61 -31.93 -27.73
CA ARG A 294 6.46 -33.36 -27.99
C ARG A 294 5.45 -33.55 -29.12
N ARG A 295 5.97 -34.05 -30.24
CA ARG A 295 5.24 -34.85 -31.23
C ARG A 295 6.12 -36.07 -31.54
N PRO A 296 5.56 -37.12 -32.13
CA PRO A 296 4.33 -37.84 -31.79
C PRO A 296 4.61 -39.02 -30.86
#